data_AF-A0A353R876-F1
#
_entry.id   AF-A0A353R876-F1
#
_cell.length_a   1.000
_cell.length_b   1.000
_cell.length_c   1.000
_cell.angle_alpha   90.00
_cell.angle_beta   90.00
_cell.angle_gamma   90.00
#
_symmetry.space_group_name_H-M   'P 1'
#
loop_
_entity.id
_entity.type
_entity.pdbx_description
1 polymer ?
#
loop_
_entity_poly.entity_id
_entity_poly.type
_entity_poly.pdbx_seq_one_letter_code
_entity_poly.pdbx_strand_id
1 'polypeptide(L)'
;MYPQYACPFMKIRTIFLVILLFASICLVAQEQQPVQHKVRWMETLYSIARKYKVHPRDIAVLNNLRTGEISRGQILLIPLPEARVTELEEVPLQDTLPVEVDPEIAYQRKSPCRDYIRSSDWEPVVSVILPFP
;
A
#
# COMPACT_ATOMS: atom_id res chain seq x y z
N MET A 1 -11.10 76.53 -9.08
CA MET A 1 -10.46 75.99 -7.86
C MET A 1 -10.91 74.54 -7.68
N TYR A 2 -10.27 73.59 -8.36
CA TYR A 2 -10.42 72.16 -8.09
C TYR A 2 -9.03 71.56 -8.17
N PRO A 3 -8.46 71.08 -7.07
CA PRO A 3 -7.27 70.27 -7.13
C PRO A 3 -7.68 68.78 -7.18
N GLN A 4 -6.76 67.95 -7.67
CA GLN A 4 -6.62 66.54 -7.28
C GLN A 4 -7.37 65.49 -8.09
N TYR A 5 -7.15 65.47 -9.41
CA TYR A 5 -6.99 64.18 -10.11
C TYR A 5 -5.50 63.80 -10.08
N ALA A 6 -5.06 63.34 -8.91
CA ALA A 6 -3.78 62.66 -8.75
C ALA A 6 -3.78 61.40 -9.65
N CYS A 7 -2.74 61.28 -10.49
CA CYS A 7 -2.56 60.28 -11.53
C CYS A 7 -3.16 58.89 -11.21
N PRO A 8 -4.20 58.42 -11.93
CA PRO A 8 -4.83 57.12 -11.69
C PRO A 8 -3.95 55.94 -12.12
N PHE A 9 -2.85 56.20 -12.83
CA PHE A 9 -2.00 55.18 -13.44
C PHE A 9 -1.24 54.32 -12.42
N MET A 10 -0.87 54.88 -11.26
CA MET A 10 -0.08 54.15 -10.25
C MET A 10 -0.94 53.21 -9.39
N LYS A 11 -2.25 53.45 -9.30
CA LYS A 11 -3.22 52.58 -8.59
C LYS A 11 -3.58 51.33 -9.41
N ILE A 12 -3.68 51.46 -10.73
CA ILE A 12 -3.88 50.31 -11.63
C ILE A 12 -2.70 49.33 -11.52
N ARG A 13 -1.46 49.85 -11.47
CA ARG A 13 -0.25 49.00 -11.32
C ARG A 13 -0.21 48.28 -9.97
N THR A 14 -0.62 48.93 -8.88
CA THR A 14 -0.70 48.29 -7.55
C THR A 14 -1.83 47.27 -7.48
N ILE A 15 -2.98 47.55 -8.10
CA ILE A 15 -4.10 46.60 -8.18
C ILE A 15 -3.69 45.36 -8.99
N PHE A 16 -3.02 45.54 -10.14
CA PHE A 16 -2.48 44.42 -10.93
C PHE A 16 -1.43 43.63 -10.16
N LEU A 17 -0.53 44.28 -9.40
CA LEU A 17 0.46 43.60 -8.57
C LEU A 17 -0.15 42.77 -7.44
N VAL A 18 -1.20 43.28 -6.79
CA VAL A 18 -1.91 42.56 -5.72
C VAL A 18 -2.70 41.39 -6.30
N ILE A 19 -3.34 41.56 -7.47
CA ILE A 19 -4.05 40.48 -8.16
C ILE A 19 -3.07 39.41 -8.67
N LEU A 20 -1.90 39.80 -9.17
CA LEU A 20 -0.83 38.85 -9.56
C LEU A 20 -0.26 38.11 -8.36
N LEU A 21 -0.06 38.79 -7.22
CA LEU A 21 0.37 38.15 -5.97
C LEU A 21 -0.68 37.16 -5.46
N PHE A 22 -1.95 37.55 -5.46
CA PHE A 22 -3.04 36.70 -4.99
C PHE A 22 -3.26 35.49 -5.91
N ALA A 23 -3.15 35.69 -7.23
CA ALA A 23 -3.19 34.61 -8.23
C ALA A 23 -2.00 33.65 -8.10
N SER A 24 -0.81 34.14 -7.75
CA SER A 24 0.37 33.31 -7.49
C SER A 24 0.21 32.42 -6.25
N ILE A 25 -0.55 32.87 -5.24
CA ILE A 25 -0.82 32.11 -4.01
C ILE A 25 -1.84 30.99 -4.26
N CYS A 26 -2.86 31.23 -5.10
CA CYS A 26 -3.90 30.24 -5.41
C CYS A 26 -3.43 29.11 -6.36
N LEU A 27 -2.29 29.26 -7.04
CA LEU A 27 -1.88 28.33 -8.11
C LEU A 27 -1.32 26.98 -7.61
N VAL A 28 -1.14 26.81 -6.30
CA VAL A 28 -0.42 25.65 -5.71
C VAL A 28 -1.37 24.65 -5.04
N ALA A 29 -2.52 24.35 -5.67
CA ALA A 29 -3.41 23.26 -5.24
C ALA A 29 -3.46 22.16 -6.31
N GLN A 30 -2.44 21.29 -6.34
CA GLN A 30 -2.52 20.03 -7.09
C GLN A 30 -3.17 18.97 -6.20
N GLU A 31 -4.46 18.70 -6.42
CA GLU A 31 -5.18 17.61 -5.76
C GLU A 31 -5.17 16.39 -6.67
N GLN A 32 -4.46 15.32 -6.27
CA GLN A 32 -4.44 14.07 -7.04
C GLN A 32 -5.81 13.41 -6.98
N GLN A 33 -6.43 13.19 -8.15
CA GLN A 33 -7.75 12.60 -8.22
C GLN A 33 -7.70 11.11 -7.86
N PRO A 34 -8.47 10.64 -6.87
CA PRO A 34 -8.52 9.23 -6.52
C PRO A 34 -9.26 8.43 -7.60
N VAL A 35 -8.77 7.22 -7.89
CA VAL A 35 -9.43 6.30 -8.83
C VAL A 35 -10.49 5.48 -8.11
N GLN A 36 -11.62 5.29 -8.77
CA GLN A 36 -12.69 4.41 -8.30
C GLN A 36 -12.46 2.98 -8.77
N HIS A 37 -12.45 2.02 -7.85
CA HIS A 37 -12.37 0.58 -8.15
C HIS A 37 -13.58 -0.14 -7.58
N LYS A 38 -14.26 -0.93 -8.42
CA LYS A 38 -15.37 -1.79 -8.00
C LYS A 38 -14.83 -3.15 -7.57
N VAL A 39 -15.07 -3.52 -6.32
CA VAL A 39 -14.61 -4.78 -5.72
C VAL A 39 -15.25 -5.98 -6.42
N ARG A 40 -14.40 -6.87 -6.97
CA ARG A 40 -14.82 -8.10 -7.66
C ARG A 40 -14.88 -9.29 -6.70
N TRP A 41 -15.37 -10.43 -7.19
CA TRP A 41 -15.32 -11.69 -6.46
C TRP A 41 -13.86 -12.04 -6.12
N MET A 42 -13.61 -12.52 -4.88
CA MET A 42 -12.30 -12.98 -4.39
C MET A 42 -11.23 -11.88 -4.27
N GLU A 43 -11.61 -10.61 -4.44
CA GLU A 43 -10.72 -9.51 -4.08
C GLU A 43 -10.77 -9.25 -2.57
N THR A 44 -9.60 -8.97 -2.01
CA THR A 44 -9.41 -8.50 -0.64
C THR A 44 -8.79 -7.12 -0.68
N LEU A 45 -8.86 -6.37 0.42
CA LEU A 45 -8.22 -5.05 0.52
C LEU A 45 -6.72 -5.14 0.18
N TYR A 46 -6.05 -6.22 0.59
CA TYR A 46 -4.64 -6.48 0.31
C TYR A 46 -4.36 -6.76 -1.18
N SER A 47 -5.19 -7.53 -1.87
CA SER A 47 -4.98 -7.79 -3.29
C SER A 47 -5.20 -6.52 -4.13
N ILE A 48 -6.17 -5.70 -3.74
CA ILE A 48 -6.43 -4.39 -4.38
C ILE A 48 -5.25 -3.46 -4.12
N ALA A 49 -4.81 -3.33 -2.86
CA ALA A 49 -3.66 -2.49 -2.50
C ALA A 49 -2.39 -2.84 -3.32
N ARG A 50 -2.08 -4.14 -3.45
CA ARG A 50 -0.96 -4.60 -4.28
C ARG A 50 -1.11 -4.25 -5.76
N LYS A 51 -2.31 -4.40 -6.32
CA LYS A 51 -2.61 -4.06 -7.72
C LYS A 51 -2.32 -2.58 -8.02
N TYR A 52 -2.65 -1.69 -7.09
CA TYR A 52 -2.46 -0.25 -7.23
C TYR A 52 -1.14 0.25 -6.62
N LYS A 53 -0.28 -0.65 -6.11
CA LYS A 53 0.99 -0.33 -5.45
C LYS A 53 0.84 0.70 -4.31
N VAL A 54 -0.23 0.57 -3.53
CA VAL A 54 -0.54 1.44 -2.39
C VAL A 54 -0.58 0.65 -1.10
N HIS A 55 -0.46 1.33 0.04
CA HIS A 55 -0.61 0.67 1.32
C HIS A 55 -2.10 0.42 1.61
N PRO A 56 -2.51 -0.78 2.09
CA PRO A 56 -3.92 -1.09 2.36
C PRO A 56 -4.54 -0.16 3.42
N ARG A 57 -3.73 0.35 4.35
CA ARG A 57 -4.16 1.36 5.34
C ARG A 57 -4.63 2.64 4.67
N ASP A 58 -3.98 3.08 3.59
CA ASP A 58 -4.32 4.35 2.93
C ASP A 58 -5.67 4.23 2.22
N ILE A 59 -5.93 3.08 1.59
CA ILE A 59 -7.26 2.76 1.04
C ILE A 59 -8.30 2.72 2.17
N ALA A 60 -7.98 2.10 3.31
CA ALA A 60 -8.91 2.00 4.43
C ALA A 60 -9.27 3.37 5.01
N VAL A 61 -8.28 4.25 5.21
CA VAL A 61 -8.48 5.62 5.71
C VAL A 61 -9.31 6.43 4.71
N LEU A 62 -8.97 6.37 3.42
CA LEU A 62 -9.69 7.11 2.38
C LEU A 62 -11.15 6.69 2.24
N ASN A 63 -11.47 5.42 2.53
CA ASN A 63 -12.84 4.87 2.45
C ASN A 63 -13.51 4.67 3.81
N ASN A 64 -12.95 5.22 4.89
CA ASN A 64 -13.48 5.09 6.26
C ASN A 64 -13.75 3.64 6.71
N LEU A 65 -12.90 2.69 6.31
CA LEU A 65 -13.04 1.27 6.67
C LEU A 65 -12.49 1.04 8.09
N ARG A 66 -13.32 0.50 9.00
CA ARG A 66 -12.95 0.22 10.40
C ARG A 66 -12.16 -1.08 10.58
N THR A 67 -12.57 -2.16 9.89
CA THR A 67 -12.00 -3.52 10.07
C THR A 67 -11.19 -3.96 8.86
N GLY A 68 -11.06 -3.12 7.82
CA GLY A 68 -10.45 -3.51 6.54
C GLY A 68 -11.26 -4.55 5.74
N GLU A 69 -12.45 -4.92 6.22
CA GLU A 69 -13.40 -5.76 5.51
C GLU A 69 -14.06 -4.97 4.38
N ILE A 70 -14.14 -5.60 3.21
CA ILE A 70 -14.74 -5.02 2.01
C ILE A 70 -15.78 -5.97 1.44
N SER A 71 -16.89 -5.41 0.96
CA SER A 71 -17.98 -6.18 0.36
C SER A 71 -17.85 -6.26 -1.16
N ARG A 72 -18.33 -7.36 -1.74
CA ARG A 72 -18.38 -7.51 -3.20
C ARG A 72 -19.28 -6.43 -3.81
N GLY A 73 -18.83 -5.83 -4.91
CA GLY A 73 -19.56 -4.76 -5.60
C GLY A 73 -19.42 -3.37 -4.97
N GLN A 74 -18.74 -3.25 -3.82
CA GLN A 74 -18.43 -1.96 -3.20
C GLN A 74 -17.52 -1.13 -4.11
N ILE A 75 -17.72 0.18 -4.13
CA ILE A 75 -16.84 1.12 -4.82
C ILE A 75 -15.85 1.67 -3.80
N LEU A 76 -14.56 1.52 -4.09
CA LEU A 76 -13.46 2.03 -3.26
C LEU A 76 -12.72 3.13 -4.01
N LEU A 77 -12.41 4.21 -3.29
CA LEU A 77 -11.49 5.27 -3.70
C LEU A 77 -10.06 4.82 -3.43
N ILE A 78 -9.20 4.90 -4.42
CA ILE A 78 -7.80 4.48 -4.31
C ILE A 78 -6.92 5.70 -4.61
N PRO A 79 -6.02 6.09 -3.69
CA PRO A 79 -5.08 7.16 -3.97
C PRO A 79 -4.07 6.63 -5.00
N LEU A 80 -3.93 7.27 -6.16
CA LEU A 80 -2.81 6.91 -7.04
C LEU A 80 -1.58 7.68 -6.60
N PRO A 81 -0.49 7.01 -6.22
CA PRO A 81 0.79 7.69 -6.21
C PRO A 81 1.10 8.05 -7.66
N GLU A 82 1.40 9.32 -7.92
CA GLU A 82 2.03 9.75 -9.18
C GLU A 82 3.15 8.76 -9.46
N ALA A 83 3.04 8.06 -10.59
CA ALA A 83 3.79 6.86 -10.82
C ALA A 83 5.29 7.16 -10.73
N ARG A 84 5.89 6.91 -9.56
CA ARG A 84 7.18 6.26 -9.53
C ARG A 84 6.91 4.87 -10.04
N VAL A 85 6.88 4.77 -11.37
CA VAL A 85 7.53 3.67 -12.05
C VAL A 85 8.98 3.73 -11.58
N THR A 86 9.23 3.29 -10.35
CA THR A 86 10.42 2.50 -10.11
C THR A 86 10.12 1.27 -10.95
N GLU A 87 10.48 1.42 -12.22
CA GLU A 87 11.17 0.44 -13.02
C GLU A 87 11.73 -0.61 -12.10
N LEU A 88 11.47 -1.86 -12.46
CA LEU A 88 12.04 -3.02 -11.84
C LEU A 88 13.55 -2.75 -11.64
N GLU A 89 13.94 -2.21 -10.49
CA GLU A 89 15.08 -2.75 -9.80
C GLU A 89 14.60 -4.17 -9.49
N GLU A 90 14.80 -5.05 -10.48
CA GLU A 90 15.67 -6.18 -10.24
C GLU A 90 16.70 -5.68 -9.25
N VAL A 91 16.43 -5.92 -7.95
CA VAL A 91 17.45 -5.85 -6.93
C VAL A 91 18.60 -6.56 -7.61
N PRO A 92 19.72 -5.89 -7.95
CA PRO A 92 20.82 -6.59 -8.57
C PRO A 92 21.05 -7.74 -7.62
N LEU A 93 20.99 -8.96 -8.15
CA LEU A 93 21.45 -10.12 -7.43
C LEU A 93 22.94 -9.81 -7.33
N GLN A 94 23.31 -8.97 -6.35
CA GLN A 94 24.66 -8.87 -5.89
C GLN A 94 24.84 -10.24 -5.34
N ASP A 95 25.46 -11.04 -6.21
CA ASP A 95 26.13 -12.27 -5.93
C ASP A 95 26.36 -12.26 -4.44
N THR A 96 25.57 -13.07 -3.74
CA THR A 96 25.95 -13.59 -2.44
C THR A 96 27.44 -13.81 -2.60
N LEU A 97 28.26 -12.96 -1.96
CA LEU A 97 29.69 -13.19 -1.87
C LEU A 97 29.80 -14.69 -1.65
N PRO A 98 30.60 -15.44 -2.43
CA PRO A 98 30.78 -16.84 -2.15
C PRO A 98 31.17 -16.90 -0.68
N VAL A 99 30.20 -17.23 0.16
CA VAL A 99 30.48 -17.78 1.46
C VAL A 99 31.18 -19.03 1.01
N GLU A 100 32.51 -19.05 1.11
CA GLU A 100 33.24 -20.30 1.09
C GLU A 100 32.50 -21.16 2.10
N VAL A 101 31.67 -22.05 1.56
CA VAL A 101 30.92 -23.01 2.35
C VAL A 101 32.01 -23.88 2.90
N ASP A 102 32.45 -23.56 4.11
CA ASP A 102 33.27 -24.45 4.89
C ASP A 102 32.51 -25.80 4.89
N PRO A 103 33.08 -26.88 4.32
CA PRO A 103 32.35 -28.12 4.04
C PRO A 103 31.82 -28.84 5.28
N GLU A 104 31.99 -28.28 6.47
CA GLU A 104 31.56 -28.86 7.74
C GLU A 104 30.14 -28.50 8.20
N ILE A 105 29.41 -27.56 7.57
CA ILE A 105 27.96 -27.46 7.81
C ILE A 105 27.23 -28.42 6.86
N ALA A 106 27.54 -29.70 7.05
CA ALA A 106 26.71 -30.81 6.64
C ALA A 106 25.28 -30.55 7.13
N TYR A 107 24.38 -30.29 6.17
CA TYR A 107 22.98 -30.70 6.18
C TYR A 107 22.45 -31.05 7.59
N GLN A 108 22.29 -30.04 8.43
CA GLN A 108 21.45 -30.18 9.60
C GLN A 108 20.04 -30.32 9.05
N ARG A 109 19.63 -31.56 8.77
CA ARG A 109 18.22 -31.94 8.65
C ARG A 109 17.59 -31.36 9.89
N LYS A 110 16.88 -30.24 9.74
CA LYS A 110 16.02 -29.72 10.78
C LYS A 110 15.20 -30.92 11.22
N SER A 111 15.45 -31.41 12.43
CA SER A 111 14.77 -32.60 12.92
C SER A 111 13.28 -32.35 12.75
N PRO A 112 12.50 -33.35 12.32
CA PRO A 112 11.06 -33.21 12.27
C PRO A 112 10.53 -32.63 13.59
N CYS A 113 9.40 -31.91 13.54
CA CYS A 113 8.74 -31.40 14.73
C CYS A 113 8.66 -32.49 15.80
N ARG A 114 8.64 -32.10 17.08
CA ARG A 114 8.68 -33.00 18.24
C ARG A 114 7.67 -34.17 18.16
N ASP A 115 6.57 -33.96 17.46
CA ASP A 115 5.45 -34.89 17.35
C ASP A 115 5.40 -35.63 16.00
N TYR A 116 6.47 -35.59 15.21
CA TYR A 116 6.54 -36.34 13.96
C TYR A 116 6.73 -37.83 14.22
N ILE A 117 5.68 -38.60 14.00
CA ILE A 117 5.71 -40.06 13.98
C ILE A 117 6.02 -40.49 12.54
N ARG A 118 7.11 -41.23 12.34
CA ARG A 118 7.45 -41.81 11.03
C ARG A 118 6.44 -42.90 10.69
N SER A 119 6.06 -43.04 9.42
CA SER A 119 5.08 -44.04 8.97
C SER A 119 5.43 -45.50 9.30
N SER A 120 6.72 -45.82 9.50
CA SER A 120 7.17 -47.15 9.95
C SER A 120 6.89 -47.43 11.43
N ASP A 121 6.76 -46.36 12.23
CA ASP A 121 6.65 -46.41 13.68
C ASP A 121 5.19 -46.18 14.12
N TRP A 122 4.25 -46.18 13.16
CA TRP A 122 2.83 -46.05 13.40
C TRP A 122 2.24 -47.37 13.90
N GLU A 123 1.84 -47.38 15.17
CA GLU A 123 1.02 -48.46 15.74
C GLU A 123 -0.43 -47.97 15.89
N PRO A 124 -1.41 -48.55 15.16
CA PRO A 124 -2.80 -48.14 15.31
C PRO A 124 -3.35 -48.65 16.65
N VAL A 125 -3.55 -47.75 17.60
CA VAL A 125 -4.29 -48.03 18.84
C VAL A 125 -5.79 -47.97 18.54
N VAL A 126 -6.42 -49.14 18.40
CA VAL A 126 -7.88 -49.25 18.29
C VAL A 126 -8.46 -49.28 19.70
N SER A 127 -9.08 -48.19 20.12
CA SER A 127 -9.83 -48.15 21.38
C SER A 127 -11.23 -48.73 21.17
N VAL A 128 -11.53 -49.87 21.78
CA VAL A 128 -12.89 -50.40 21.83
C VAL A 128 -13.63 -49.70 22.97
N ILE A 129 -14.65 -48.91 22.63
CA ILE A 129 -15.56 -48.33 23.61
C ILE A 129 -16.47 -49.46 24.09
N LEU A 130 -16.26 -49.92 25.33
CA LEU A 130 -17.18 -50.86 25.97
C LEU A 130 -18.46 -50.11 26.37
N PRO A 131 -19.66 -50.69 26.14
CA PRO A 131 -20.89 -50.12 26.64
C PRO A 131 -20.87 -50.14 28.18
N PHE A 132 -21.16 -48.99 28.78
CA PHE A 132 -21.27 -48.86 30.24
C PHE A 132 -22.48 -49.66 30.76
N PRO A 133 -22.35 -50.34 31.92
CA PRO A 133 -23.43 -51.10 32.57
C PRO A 133 -24.52 -50.21 33.17
#